data_AF-A0A2E0S289-F1
#
_entry.id   AF-A0A2E0S289-F1
#
_cell.length_a   1.000
_cell.length_b   1.000
_cell.length_c   1.000
_cell.angle_alpha   90.00
_cell.angle_beta   90.00
_cell.angle_gamma   90.00
#
_symmetry.space_group_name_H-M   'P 1'
#
loop_
_entity.id
_entity.type
_entity.pdbx_description
1 polymer ?
#
loop_
_entity_poly.entity_id
_entity_poly.type
_entity_poly.pdbx_seq_one_letter_code
_entity_poly.pdbx_strand_id
1 'polypeptide(L)' 'MNLCSWDISGISLIPADGGAFEVSVGDKLMYSKLETGEFPEESTLVDQIRSELFTGKR' A
#
# COMPACT_ATOMS: atom_id res chain seq x y z
N MET A 1 13.55 -1.07 -13.49
CA MET A 1 13.38 -1.40 -12.06
C MET A 1 11.98 -1.99 -11.90
N ASN A 2 11.93 -3.28 -11.64
CA ASN A 2 10.73 -4.10 -11.53
C ASN A 2 10.18 -3.93 -10.11
N LEU A 3 9.07 -3.19 -9.99
CA LEU A 3 8.65 -2.61 -8.72
C LEU A 3 8.32 -3.64 -7.64
N CYS A 4 7.66 -4.76 -7.96
CA CYS A 4 7.38 -5.85 -7.03
C CYS A 4 6.87 -7.06 -7.83
N SER A 5 7.71 -8.03 -8.23
CA SER A 5 7.21 -9.16 -9.04
C SER A 5 7.27 -10.53 -8.36
N TRP A 6 8.05 -10.72 -7.29
CA TRP A 6 8.19 -12.03 -6.65
C TRP A 6 7.76 -12.09 -5.17
N ASP A 7 7.65 -10.94 -4.49
CA ASP A 7 7.22 -10.91 -3.07
C ASP A 7 5.74 -10.57 -2.87
N ILE A 8 4.99 -10.25 -3.95
CA ILE A 8 3.54 -9.97 -3.89
C ILE A 8 2.78 -11.16 -4.47
N SER A 9 1.95 -11.80 -3.64
CA SER A 9 1.13 -12.94 -4.07
C SER A 9 -0.06 -12.55 -4.93
N GLY A 10 -0.57 -11.31 -4.77
CA GLY A 10 -1.68 -10.80 -5.55
C GLY A 10 -2.02 -9.37 -5.17
N ILE A 11 -2.72 -8.68 -6.06
CA ILE A 11 -3.24 -7.33 -5.84
C ILE A 11 -4.76 -7.42 -6.00
N SER A 12 -5.50 -6.88 -5.03
CA SER A 12 -6.95 -6.77 -5.08
C SER A 12 -7.36 -5.31 -5.10
N LEU A 13 -8.27 -4.95 -6.00
CA LEU A 13 -8.91 -3.64 -6.02
C LEU A 13 -10.27 -3.81 -5.37
N ILE A 14 -10.43 -3.24 -4.17
CA ILE A 14 -11.67 -3.30 -3.41
C ILE A 14 -12.43 -2.01 -3.68
N PRO A 15 -13.62 -2.05 -4.31
CA PRO A 15 -14.43 -0.86 -4.49
C PRO A 15 -14.87 -0.34 -3.11
N ALA A 16 -14.78 0.98 -2.93
CA ALA A 16 -15.15 1.64 -1.69
C ALA A 16 -15.94 2.93 -1.98
N ASP A 17 -16.76 3.33 -1.03
CA ASP A 17 -17.58 4.53 -1.09
C ASP A 17 -16.86 5.75 -0.48
N GLY A 18 -17.48 6.93 -0.60
CA GLY A 18 -17.02 8.14 0.11
C GLY A 18 -15.72 8.76 -0.41
N GLY A 19 -15.26 8.36 -1.60
CA GLY A 19 -14.00 8.84 -2.16
C GLY A 19 -12.75 8.28 -1.45
N ALA A 20 -12.91 7.12 -0.80
CA ALA A 20 -11.82 6.43 -0.12
C ALA A 20 -10.70 6.06 -1.09
N PHE A 21 -9.46 6.29 -0.65
CA PHE A 21 -8.27 5.72 -1.24
C PHE A 21 -7.45 5.14 -0.11
N GLU A 22 -7.52 3.83 0.03
CA GLU A 22 -6.93 3.08 1.12
C GLU A 22 -6.02 2.00 0.56
N VAL A 23 -4.84 1.87 1.13
CA VAL A 23 -3.83 0.91 0.69
C VAL A 23 -3.39 0.11 1.91
N SER A 24 -3.51 -1.21 1.80
CA SER A 24 -3.15 -2.15 2.84
C SER A 24 -2.24 -3.25 2.29
N VAL A 25 -1.35 -3.77 3.14
CA VAL A 25 -0.52 -4.94 2.86
C VAL A 25 -0.96 -6.04 3.83
N GLY A 26 -1.62 -7.08 3.30
CA GLY A 26 -2.33 -8.05 4.16
C GLY A 26 -3.41 -7.34 4.97
N ASP A 27 -3.41 -7.58 6.29
CA ASP A 27 -4.34 -6.97 7.25
C ASP A 27 -3.87 -5.60 7.79
N LYS A 28 -2.75 -5.07 7.31
CA LYS A 28 -2.17 -3.83 7.83
C LYS A 28 -2.41 -2.65 6.89
N LEU A 29 -3.12 -1.64 7.39
CA LEU A 29 -3.34 -0.37 6.71
C LEU A 29 -2.03 0.41 6.60
N MET A 30 -1.62 0.72 5.37
CA MET A 30 -0.44 1.53 5.06
C MET A 30 -0.80 3.00 4.89
N TYR A 31 -1.98 3.27 4.29
CA TYR A 31 -2.42 4.61 3.98
C TYR A 31 -3.95 4.71 3.92
N SER A 32 -4.50 5.81 4.44
CA SER A 32 -5.89 6.21 4.20
C SER A 32 -5.97 7.68 3.83
N LYS A 33 -6.47 7.95 2.63
CA LYS A 33 -6.79 9.30 2.18
C LYS A 33 -7.87 9.96 3.04
N LEU A 34 -8.77 9.18 3.64
CA LEU A 34 -9.81 9.75 4.51
C LEU A 34 -9.22 10.28 5.81
N GLU A 35 -8.11 9.70 6.29
CA GLU A 35 -7.39 10.17 7.47
C GLU A 35 -6.48 11.36 7.14
N THR A 36 -5.77 11.31 6.01
CA THR A 36 -4.82 12.37 5.62
C THR A 36 -5.49 13.57 4.96
N GLY A 37 -6.63 13.35 4.29
CA GLY A 37 -7.33 14.33 3.46
C GLY A 37 -6.76 14.47 2.05
N GLU A 38 -5.64 13.80 1.72
CA GLU A 38 -4.87 14.04 0.50
C GLU A 38 -4.55 12.71 -0.21
N PHE A 39 -4.13 12.77 -1.47
CA PHE A 39 -3.52 11.59 -2.10
C PHE A 39 -2.06 11.45 -1.65
N PRO A 40 -1.54 10.22 -1.55
CA PRO A 40 -0.14 10.02 -1.17
C PRO A 40 0.80 10.41 -2.31
N GLU A 41 2.00 10.85 -1.94
CA GLU A 41 3.13 10.87 -2.86
C GLU A 41 3.50 9.43 -3.24
N GLU A 42 3.41 9.09 -4.54
CA GLU A 42 3.55 7.72 -5.05
C GLU A 42 4.85 7.05 -4.60
N SER A 43 5.96 7.77 -4.66
CA SER A 43 7.28 7.27 -4.27
C SER A 43 7.38 6.92 -2.79
N THR A 44 6.75 7.72 -1.93
CA THR A 44 6.75 7.51 -0.47
C THR A 44 5.93 6.30 -0.10
N LEU A 45 4.74 6.15 -0.69
CA LEU A 45 3.88 5.01 -0.44
C LEU A 45 4.53 3.70 -0.88
N VAL A 46 5.18 3.69 -2.05
CA VAL A 46 5.90 2.51 -2.55
C VAL A 46 7.05 2.14 -1.61
N ASP A 47 7.81 3.10 -1.09
CA ASP A 47 8.91 2.83 -0.15
C ASP A 47 8.39 2.25 1.17
N GLN A 48 7.25 2.77 1.68
CA GLN A 48 6.57 2.22 2.86
C GLN A 48 6.11 0.78 2.65
N ILE A 49 5.44 0.49 1.53
CA ILE A 49 5.00 -0.88 1.19
C ILE A 49 6.21 -1.81 1.09
N ARG A 50 7.29 -1.35 0.45
CA ARG A 50 8.53 -2.11 0.34
C ARG A 50 9.12 -2.41 1.72
N SER A 51 9.27 -1.40 2.56
CA SER A 51 9.78 -1.55 3.92
C SER A 51 8.97 -2.59 4.71
N GLU A 52 7.64 -2.55 4.59
CA GLU A 52 6.77 -3.52 5.25
C GLU A 52 7.00 -4.95 4.76
N LEU A 53 7.04 -5.17 3.44
CA LEU A 53 7.24 -6.49 2.85
C LEU A 53 8.60 -7.12 3.22
N PHE A 54 9.64 -6.31 3.42
CA PHE A 54 11.01 -6.80 3.67
C PHE A 54 11.41 -6.82 5.15
N THR A 55 10.66 -6.20 6.06
CA THR A 55 10.99 -6.18 7.50
C THR A 55 10.86 -7.57 8.16
N GLY A 56 10.08 -8.49 7.58
CA GLY A 56 9.85 -9.85 8.08
C GLY A 56 10.85 -10.93 7.63
N LYS A 57 11.81 -10.63 6.74
CA LYS A 57 12.88 -11.57 6.34
C LYS A 57 14.12 -11.37 7.23
N ARG A 58 14.09 -11.89 8.46
CA ARG A 58 15.30 -12.18 9.26
C ARG A 58 15.40 -13.67 9.51
#